data_AF-T5AM95-F1
#
_entry.id   AF-T5AM95-F1
#
_cell.length_a   1.000
_cell.length_b   1.000
_cell.length_c   1.000
_cell.angle_alpha   90.00
_cell.angle_beta   90.00
_cell.angle_gamma   90.00
#
_symmetry.space_group_name_H-M   'P 1'
#
loop_
_entity.id
_entity.type
_entity.pdbx_description
1 polymer ?
#
loop_
_entity_poly.entity_id
_entity_poly.type
_entity_poly.pdbx_seq_one_letter_code
_entity_poly.pdbx_strand_id
1 'polypeptide(L)'
;MAAGKLLVYLLRRDLRVSDNPILHHLAASSDHGYTHFLPIYVFPSRQIEVSGFLSEGQQSPYPQARSRVGGYWRCGPHRAKFIAQSVWDLKGSLQQLNSDLVIRVGEAQDVLSHLMQGLQDKSPKLGAVWMTEELPWEEKEEHEAVAALCAENDVDFKLWPDEKYYIDE
;
A
#
# COMPACT_ATOMS: atom_id res chain seq x y z
N MET A 1 26.68 -10.58 -10.63
CA MET A 1 26.13 -9.54 -9.73
C MET A 1 25.03 -10.19 -8.91
N ALA A 2 24.97 -9.97 -7.60
CA ALA A 2 23.88 -10.52 -6.79
C ALA A 2 22.54 -10.08 -7.39
N ALA A 3 21.58 -11.00 -7.52
CA ALA A 3 20.25 -10.63 -7.99
C ALA A 3 19.66 -9.60 -7.01
N GLY A 4 19.25 -8.43 -7.50
CA GLY A 4 18.69 -7.40 -6.63
C GLY A 4 17.46 -7.92 -5.89
N LYS A 5 17.35 -7.62 -4.59
CA LYS A 5 16.15 -7.86 -3.76
C LYS A 5 15.35 -6.56 -3.69
N LEU A 6 14.08 -6.63 -4.08
CA LEU A 6 13.12 -5.53 -4.04
C LEU A 6 12.30 -5.58 -2.75
N LEU A 7 12.19 -4.46 -2.06
CA LEU A 7 11.21 -4.23 -1.01
C LEU A 7 10.04 -3.43 -1.56
N VAL A 8 8.83 -3.95 -1.40
CA VAL A 8 7.59 -3.20 -1.63
C VAL A 8 7.10 -2.64 -0.31
N TYR A 9 6.78 -1.35 -0.28
CA TYR A 9 6.11 -0.71 0.85
C TYR A 9 4.71 -0.30 0.43
N LEU A 10 3.69 -0.97 0.98
CA LEU A 10 2.29 -0.62 0.75
C LEU A 10 1.87 0.47 1.75
N LEU A 11 1.86 1.72 1.28
CA LEU A 11 1.41 2.88 2.04
C LEU A 11 -0.11 2.92 2.14
N ARG A 12 -0.61 3.39 3.29
CA ARG A 12 -2.05 3.50 3.58
C ARG A 12 -2.40 4.81 4.27
N ARG A 13 -2.40 4.82 5.61
CA ARG A 13 -2.80 5.97 6.45
C ARG A 13 -1.60 6.77 6.97
N ASP A 14 -0.41 6.35 6.57
CA ASP A 14 0.92 6.85 6.89
C ASP A 14 1.50 7.64 5.69
N LEU A 15 0.67 8.51 5.08
CA LEU A 15 1.03 9.29 3.89
C LEU A 15 2.01 10.43 4.18
N ARG A 16 3.19 10.09 4.70
CA ARG A 16 4.23 11.02 5.12
C ARG A 16 5.61 10.41 4.90
N VAL A 17 6.57 11.27 4.58
CA VAL A 17 8.00 10.91 4.59
C VAL A 17 8.58 11.10 5.99
N SER A 18 8.29 12.25 6.61
CA SER A 18 8.76 12.60 7.93
C SER A 18 8.21 11.65 8.98
N ASP A 19 9.07 11.27 9.93
CA ASP A 19 8.70 10.42 11.07
C ASP A 19 7.94 9.15 10.65
N ASN A 20 8.43 8.50 9.60
CA ASN A 20 7.91 7.24 9.10
C ASN A 20 8.89 6.11 9.51
N PRO A 21 8.47 5.15 10.36
CA PRO A 21 9.39 4.16 10.93
C PRO A 21 10.03 3.25 9.87
N ILE A 22 9.28 2.94 8.81
CA ILE A 22 9.77 2.11 7.69
C ILE A 22 10.84 2.87 6.90
N LEU A 23 10.55 4.10 6.49
CA LEU A 23 11.50 4.92 5.74
C LEU A 23 12.74 5.24 6.57
N HIS A 24 12.56 5.52 7.87
CA HIS A 24 13.66 5.75 8.79
C HIS A 24 14.57 4.53 8.89
N HIS A 25 14.01 3.33 9.10
CA HIS A 25 14.80 2.10 9.18
C HIS A 25 15.58 1.82 7.90
N LEU A 26 14.96 2.02 6.73
CA LEU A 26 15.60 1.84 5.43
C LEU A 26 16.70 2.87 5.14
N ALA A 27 16.60 4.08 5.71
CA ALA A 27 17.60 5.12 5.54
C ALA A 27 18.75 5.02 6.57
N ALA A 28 18.46 4.56 7.79
CA ALA A 28 19.40 4.54 8.90
C ALA A 28 20.27 3.27 8.94
N SER A 29 19.78 2.14 8.44
CA SER A 29 20.54 0.90 8.41
C SER A 29 20.80 0.44 6.98
N SER A 30 21.95 -0.16 6.73
CA SER A 30 22.26 -0.85 5.45
C SER A 30 22.15 -2.37 5.55
N ASP A 31 21.84 -2.91 6.74
CA ASP A 31 21.80 -4.36 7.01
C ASP A 31 20.49 -5.04 6.58
N HIS A 32 19.53 -4.27 6.07
CA HIS A 32 18.21 -4.78 5.66
C HIS A 32 18.27 -5.68 4.40
N GLY A 33 19.37 -5.69 3.64
CA GLY A 33 19.58 -6.62 2.53
C GLY A 33 18.73 -6.36 1.27
N TYR A 34 18.10 -5.19 1.18
CA TYR A 34 17.34 -4.75 -0.01
C TYR A 34 18.17 -3.80 -0.85
N THR A 35 17.97 -3.85 -2.16
CA THR A 35 18.71 -3.02 -3.13
C THR A 35 17.79 -2.04 -3.85
N HIS A 36 16.50 -2.37 -3.92
CA HIS A 36 15.48 -1.58 -4.58
C HIS A 36 14.30 -1.40 -3.63
N PHE A 37 13.64 -0.26 -3.76
CA PHE A 37 12.50 0.12 -2.94
C PHE A 37 11.37 0.60 -3.85
N LEU A 38 10.17 0.07 -3.66
CA LEU A 38 8.99 0.41 -4.44
C LEU A 38 7.83 0.76 -3.50
N PRO A 39 7.62 2.04 -3.21
CA PRO A 39 6.46 2.48 -2.46
C PRO A 39 5.22 2.47 -3.37
N ILE A 40 4.13 1.91 -2.87
CA ILE A 40 2.87 1.75 -3.60
C ILE A 40 1.74 2.26 -2.72
N TYR A 41 0.85 3.08 -3.29
CA TYR A 41 -0.42 3.43 -2.69
C TYR A 41 -1.56 2.88 -3.56
N VAL A 42 -2.49 2.15 -2.94
CA VAL A 42 -3.68 1.63 -3.61
C VAL A 42 -4.89 2.38 -3.08
N PHE A 43 -5.64 3.06 -3.95
CA PHE A 43 -6.95 3.59 -3.59
C PHE A 43 -7.91 2.43 -3.32
N PRO A 44 -8.34 2.22 -2.06
CA PRO A 44 -9.07 1.02 -1.66
C PRO A 44 -10.49 1.05 -2.19
N SER A 45 -10.83 0.13 -3.09
CA SER A 45 -12.15 0.03 -3.72
C SER A 45 -13.30 -0.19 -2.73
N ARG A 46 -13.04 -0.84 -1.60
CA ARG A 46 -14.05 -0.98 -0.52
C ARG A 46 -14.37 0.32 0.22
N GLN A 47 -13.47 1.30 0.26
CA GLN A 47 -13.68 2.54 1.03
C GLN A 47 -14.03 3.74 0.16
N ILE A 48 -13.49 3.80 -1.05
CA ILE A 48 -13.66 4.90 -2.00
C ILE A 48 -14.30 4.34 -3.25
N GLU A 49 -15.32 5.02 -3.78
CA GLU A 49 -15.96 4.60 -5.02
C GLU A 49 -15.01 4.84 -6.20
N VAL A 50 -14.66 3.77 -6.92
CA VAL A 50 -13.61 3.75 -7.94
C VAL A 50 -14.13 3.55 -9.37
N SER A 51 -15.44 3.36 -9.56
CA SER A 51 -16.02 3.24 -10.91
C SER A 51 -15.74 4.43 -11.82
N GLY A 52 -15.42 5.60 -11.26
CA GLY A 52 -14.99 6.78 -12.03
C GLY A 52 -13.67 6.62 -12.79
N PHE A 53 -12.89 5.56 -12.53
CA PHE A 53 -11.67 5.23 -13.29
C PHE A 53 -11.93 4.33 -14.51
N LEU A 54 -13.16 3.84 -14.68
CA LEU A 54 -13.52 2.91 -15.75
C LEU A 54 -13.96 3.66 -17.01
N SER A 55 -13.78 3.03 -18.16
CA SER A 55 -14.34 3.55 -19.42
C SER A 55 -15.86 3.36 -19.47
N GLU A 56 -16.54 4.16 -20.30
CA GLU A 56 -17.98 4.02 -20.48
C GLU A 56 -18.37 2.59 -20.88
N GLY A 57 -19.40 2.05 -20.22
CA GLY A 57 -19.89 0.69 -20.44
C GLY A 57 -19.13 -0.42 -19.70
N GLN A 58 -18.04 -0.11 -18.99
CA GLN A 58 -17.35 -1.09 -18.15
C GLN A 58 -17.97 -1.17 -16.76
N GLN A 59 -18.10 -2.40 -16.25
CA GLN A 59 -18.53 -2.66 -14.89
C GLN A 59 -17.33 -2.79 -13.97
N SER A 60 -17.42 -2.19 -12.78
CA SER A 60 -16.39 -2.36 -11.75
C SER A 60 -16.30 -3.83 -11.34
N PRO A 61 -15.09 -4.42 -11.28
CA PRO A 61 -14.89 -5.75 -10.72
C PRO A 61 -15.13 -5.77 -9.20
N TYR A 62 -15.08 -4.60 -8.57
CA TYR A 62 -15.29 -4.42 -7.14
C TYR A 62 -16.72 -3.97 -6.82
N PRO A 63 -17.29 -4.39 -5.68
CA PRO A 63 -18.57 -3.89 -5.22
C PRO A 63 -18.50 -2.37 -4.96
N GLN A 64 -19.66 -1.71 -5.00
CA GLN A 64 -19.75 -0.29 -4.66
C GLN A 64 -19.27 -0.03 -3.24
N ALA A 65 -18.56 1.08 -3.03
CA ALA A 65 -17.99 1.48 -1.73
C ALA A 65 -19.05 2.00 -0.74
N ARG A 66 -20.08 1.20 -0.47
CA ARG A 66 -21.20 1.51 0.42
C ARG A 66 -21.03 0.84 1.78
N SER A 67 -21.59 1.45 2.81
CA SER A 67 -21.62 0.87 4.15
C SER A 67 -22.48 -0.39 4.13
N ARG A 68 -22.01 -1.46 4.80
CA ARG A 68 -22.65 -2.79 4.76
C ARG A 68 -24.10 -2.76 5.26
N VAL A 69 -24.38 -1.93 6.26
CA VAL A 69 -25.70 -1.86 6.92
C VAL A 69 -26.55 -0.72 6.36
N GLY A 70 -25.96 0.46 6.21
CA GLY A 70 -26.72 1.68 5.88
C GLY A 70 -26.80 2.02 4.39
N GLY A 71 -26.03 1.34 3.52
CA GLY A 71 -26.07 1.56 2.08
C GLY A 71 -25.60 2.95 1.60
N TYR A 72 -25.08 3.79 2.50
CA TYR A 72 -24.53 5.10 2.16
C TYR A 72 -23.07 4.98 1.73
N TRP A 73 -22.61 5.92 0.91
CA TRP A 73 -21.22 6.00 0.47
C TRP A 73 -20.28 6.10 1.67
N ARG A 74 -19.29 5.20 1.76
CA ARG A 74 -18.32 5.21 2.86
C ARG A 74 -17.48 6.48 2.82
N CYS A 75 -17.06 6.92 1.63
CA CYS A 75 -16.28 8.13 1.41
C CYS A 75 -17.06 9.17 0.61
N GLY A 76 -17.26 10.35 1.20
CA GLY A 76 -17.82 11.51 0.52
C GLY A 76 -16.79 12.24 -0.36
N PRO A 77 -17.24 13.13 -1.26
CA PRO A 77 -16.37 13.79 -2.24
C PRO A 77 -15.28 14.65 -1.60
N HIS A 78 -15.56 15.32 -0.47
CA HIS A 78 -14.56 16.13 0.23
C HIS A 78 -13.41 15.29 0.78
N ARG A 79 -13.70 14.13 1.36
CA ARG A 79 -12.67 13.24 1.89
C ARG A 79 -11.90 12.55 0.76
N ALA A 80 -12.58 12.14 -0.31
CA ALA A 80 -11.93 11.58 -1.49
C ALA A 80 -10.95 12.60 -2.11
N LYS A 81 -11.36 13.87 -2.23
CA LYS A 81 -10.49 14.96 -2.69
C LYS A 81 -9.28 15.14 -1.77
N PHE A 82 -9.49 15.19 -0.46
CA PHE A 82 -8.41 15.35 0.51
C PHE A 82 -7.39 14.21 0.41
N ILE A 83 -7.85 12.95 0.39
CA ILE A 83 -6.98 11.78 0.24
C ILE A 83 -6.20 11.84 -1.07
N ALA A 84 -6.85 12.17 -2.19
CA ALA A 84 -6.16 12.30 -3.47
C ALA A 84 -5.07 13.38 -3.45
N GLN A 85 -5.34 14.52 -2.79
CA GLN A 85 -4.35 15.58 -2.60
C GLN A 85 -3.19 15.12 -1.72
N SER A 86 -3.45 14.42 -0.62
CA SER A 86 -2.40 13.88 0.27
C SER A 86 -1.51 12.86 -0.44
N VAL A 87 -2.10 11.97 -1.24
CA VAL A 87 -1.34 10.98 -2.04
C VAL A 87 -0.47 11.68 -3.07
N TRP A 88 -0.98 12.73 -3.72
CA TRP A 88 -0.23 13.50 -4.71
C TRP A 88 0.93 14.30 -4.07
N ASP A 89 0.69 14.88 -2.90
CA ASP A 89 1.71 15.57 -2.11
C ASP A 89 2.84 14.61 -1.67
N LEU A 90 2.50 13.41 -1.20
CA LEU A 90 3.47 12.38 -0.88
C LEU A 90 4.29 11.97 -2.11
N LYS A 91 3.64 11.77 -3.27
CA LYS A 91 4.35 11.48 -4.52
C LYS A 91 5.37 12.57 -4.85
N GLY A 92 4.98 13.84 -4.75
CA GLY A 92 5.88 14.97 -4.95
C GLY A 92 7.06 14.99 -3.96
N SER A 93 6.79 14.70 -2.68
CA SER A 93 7.81 14.62 -1.64
C SER A 93 8.81 13.48 -1.88
N LEU A 94 8.35 12.30 -2.31
CA LEU A 94 9.22 11.17 -2.67
C LEU A 94 10.04 11.45 -3.94
N GLN A 95 9.48 12.17 -4.92
CA GLN A 95 10.21 12.58 -6.12
C GLN A 95 11.35 13.56 -5.82
N GLN A 96 11.16 14.49 -4.87
CA GLN A 96 12.23 15.36 -4.40
C GLN A 96 13.39 14.59 -3.74
N LEU A 97 13.11 13.37 -3.26
CA LEU A 97 14.09 12.45 -2.67
C LEU A 97 14.65 11.44 -3.69
N ASN A 98 14.47 11.68 -4.99
CA ASN A 98 14.88 10.78 -6.08
C ASN A 98 14.24 9.39 -6.03
N SER A 99 13.05 9.28 -5.44
CA SER A 99 12.20 8.10 -5.48
C SER A 99 10.94 8.40 -6.32
N ASP A 100 9.93 7.54 -6.29
CA ASP A 100 8.60 7.83 -6.83
C ASP A 100 7.53 7.00 -6.12
N LEU A 101 6.27 7.43 -6.18
CA LEU A 101 5.12 6.67 -5.66
C LEU A 101 4.32 6.02 -6.79
N VAL A 102 4.18 4.70 -6.75
CA VAL A 102 3.27 3.98 -7.64
C VAL A 102 1.85 4.06 -7.10
N ILE A 103 0.94 4.62 -7.89
CA ILE A 103 -0.47 4.75 -7.53
C ILE A 103 -1.28 3.71 -8.30
N ARG A 104 -2.15 2.98 -7.59
CA ARG A 104 -3.07 1.97 -8.14
C ARG A 104 -4.46 2.14 -7.53
N VAL A 105 -5.42 1.41 -8.07
CA VAL A 105 -6.83 1.45 -7.67
C VAL A 105 -7.33 0.02 -7.58
N GLY A 106 -8.00 -0.34 -6.49
CA GLY A 106 -8.53 -1.68 -6.26
C GLY A 106 -8.27 -2.17 -4.84
N GLU A 107 -8.17 -3.49 -4.68
CA GLU A 107 -7.79 -4.12 -3.41
C GLU A 107 -6.27 -4.33 -3.36
N ALA A 108 -5.67 -4.15 -2.18
CA ALA A 108 -4.22 -4.25 -2.00
C ALA A 108 -3.68 -5.63 -2.43
N GLN A 109 -4.40 -6.71 -2.08
CA GLN A 109 -4.07 -8.08 -2.48
C GLN A 109 -4.03 -8.25 -4.01
N ASP A 110 -4.97 -7.64 -4.75
CA ASP A 110 -5.10 -7.87 -6.19
C ASP A 110 -4.00 -7.12 -6.93
N VAL A 111 -3.72 -5.89 -6.49
CA VAL A 111 -2.59 -5.09 -7.00
C VAL A 111 -1.27 -5.80 -6.74
N LEU A 112 -1.08 -6.37 -5.54
CA LEU A 112 0.13 -7.09 -5.19
C LEU A 112 0.29 -8.38 -6.00
N SER A 113 -0.79 -9.13 -6.21
CA SER A 113 -0.80 -10.34 -7.04
C SER A 113 -0.40 -10.03 -8.48
N HIS A 114 -0.98 -8.99 -9.08
CA HIS A 114 -0.58 -8.54 -10.42
C HIS A 114 0.87 -8.05 -10.47
N LEU A 115 1.36 -7.39 -9.40
CA LEU A 115 2.76 -6.97 -9.31
C LEU A 115 3.69 -8.19 -9.27
N MET A 116 3.39 -9.19 -8.45
CA MET A 116 4.16 -10.44 -8.35
C MET A 116 4.24 -11.15 -9.70
N GLN A 117 3.10 -11.32 -10.38
CA GLN A 117 3.05 -11.89 -11.74
C GLN A 117 3.88 -11.08 -12.74
N GLY A 118 3.79 -9.76 -12.70
CA GLY A 118 4.54 -8.86 -13.59
C GLY A 118 6.05 -8.81 -13.33
N LEU A 119 6.50 -9.29 -12.15
CA LEU A 119 7.90 -9.35 -11.72
C LEU A 119 8.52 -10.75 -11.83
N GLN A 120 7.73 -11.80 -12.07
CA GLN A 120 8.17 -13.20 -12.01
C GLN A 120 9.44 -13.49 -12.84
N ASP A 121 9.51 -12.92 -14.05
CA ASP A 121 10.64 -13.09 -14.98
C ASP A 121 11.65 -11.92 -14.96
N LYS A 122 11.48 -10.97 -14.04
CA LYS A 122 12.28 -9.73 -13.99
C LYS A 122 13.23 -9.73 -12.80
N SER A 123 14.34 -9.01 -12.97
CA SER A 123 15.21 -8.62 -11.87
C SER A 123 14.97 -7.13 -11.59
N PRO A 124 14.87 -6.69 -10.33
CA PRO A 124 15.02 -7.44 -9.06
C PRO A 124 13.85 -8.38 -8.73
N LYS A 125 14.11 -9.42 -7.91
CA LYS A 125 13.06 -10.30 -7.37
C LYS A 125 12.37 -9.60 -6.20
N LEU A 126 11.05 -9.79 -6.07
CA LEU A 126 10.32 -9.34 -4.89
C LEU A 126 10.80 -10.13 -3.68
N GLY A 127 11.33 -9.42 -2.70
CA GLY A 127 11.91 -10.01 -1.51
C GLY A 127 11.04 -9.86 -0.27
N ALA A 128 10.36 -8.73 -0.13
CA ALA A 128 9.46 -8.51 0.98
C ALA A 128 8.38 -7.47 0.66
N VAL A 129 7.29 -7.53 1.42
CA VAL A 129 6.21 -6.54 1.45
C VAL A 129 6.07 -6.05 2.88
N TRP A 130 6.25 -4.74 3.08
CA TRP A 130 6.08 -4.09 4.37
C TRP A 130 4.84 -3.19 4.36
N MET A 131 4.18 -3.13 5.51
CA MET A 131 2.99 -2.33 5.77
C MET A 131 3.04 -1.76 7.19
N THR A 132 2.36 -0.65 7.44
CA THR A 132 2.07 -0.20 8.82
C THR A 132 0.88 -0.94 9.40
N GLU A 133 0.97 -1.26 10.69
CA GLU A 133 -0.09 -1.90 11.46
C GLU A 133 -1.26 -0.93 11.69
N GLU A 134 -2.45 -1.49 11.69
CA GLU A 134 -3.73 -0.84 11.94
C GLU A 134 -4.61 -1.83 12.69
N LEU A 135 -5.37 -1.30 13.65
CA LEU A 135 -6.17 -2.08 14.58
C LEU A 135 -7.62 -2.37 14.15
N PRO A 136 -8.31 -1.52 13.35
CA PRO A 136 -9.70 -1.79 13.01
C PRO A 136 -9.85 -3.02 12.12
N TRP A 137 -11.05 -3.61 12.16
CA TRP A 137 -11.30 -4.94 11.60
C TRP A 137 -11.10 -5.04 10.08
N GLU A 138 -11.50 -4.02 9.30
CA GLU A 138 -11.36 -4.04 7.83
C GLU A 138 -9.89 -3.98 7.43
N GLU A 139 -9.10 -3.19 8.14
CA GLU A 139 -7.66 -3.09 7.93
C GLU A 139 -6.92 -4.36 8.33
N LYS A 140 -7.39 -5.08 9.38
CA LYS A 140 -6.88 -6.39 9.75
C LYS A 140 -7.18 -7.45 8.70
N GLU A 141 -8.40 -7.48 8.16
CA GLU A 141 -8.74 -8.39 7.06
C GLU A 141 -7.83 -8.12 5.84
N GLU A 142 -7.54 -6.85 5.52
CA GLU A 142 -6.60 -6.50 4.46
C GLU A 142 -5.18 -6.99 4.76
N HIS A 143 -4.70 -6.85 6.01
CA HIS A 143 -3.39 -7.37 6.41
C HIS A 143 -3.29 -8.88 6.26
N GLU A 144 -4.30 -9.61 6.75
CA GLU A 144 -4.35 -11.06 6.68
C GLU A 144 -4.37 -11.54 5.22
N ALA A 145 -5.14 -10.86 4.36
CA ALA A 145 -5.19 -11.15 2.94
C ALA A 145 -3.84 -10.94 2.24
N VAL A 146 -3.16 -9.82 2.52
CA VAL A 146 -1.82 -9.55 1.97
C VAL A 146 -0.78 -10.54 2.53
N ALA A 147 -0.85 -10.87 3.82
CA ALA A 147 0.05 -11.83 4.45
C ALA A 147 -0.11 -13.24 3.85
N ALA A 148 -1.35 -13.69 3.65
CA ALA A 148 -1.65 -14.97 3.01
C ALA A 148 -1.10 -15.02 1.59
N LEU A 149 -1.32 -13.97 0.79
CA LEU A 149 -0.78 -13.87 -0.56
C LEU A 149 0.75 -13.89 -0.58
N CYS A 150 1.42 -13.21 0.35
CA CYS A 150 2.87 -13.24 0.46
C CYS A 150 3.38 -14.64 0.82
N ALA A 151 2.73 -15.33 1.76
CA ALA A 151 3.08 -16.69 2.15
C ALA A 151 2.92 -17.70 1.00
N GLU A 152 1.86 -17.58 0.20
CA GLU A 152 1.64 -18.42 -0.99
C GLU A 152 2.74 -18.26 -2.06
N ASN A 153 3.40 -17.10 -2.10
CA ASN A 153 4.41 -16.75 -3.10
C ASN A 153 5.85 -16.75 -2.55
N ASP A 154 6.08 -17.26 -1.33
CA ASP A 154 7.39 -17.29 -0.66
C ASP A 154 8.05 -15.90 -0.56
N VAL A 155 7.25 -14.89 -0.19
CA VAL A 155 7.67 -13.50 0.01
C VAL A 155 7.56 -13.11 1.48
N ASP A 156 8.61 -12.49 2.02
CA ASP A 156 8.62 -12.04 3.41
C ASP A 156 7.56 -10.94 3.62
N PHE A 157 6.73 -11.05 4.66
CA PHE A 157 5.75 -10.02 5.04
C PHE A 157 6.04 -9.47 6.43
N LYS A 158 6.00 -8.15 6.59
CA LYS A 158 6.19 -7.51 7.91
C LYS A 158 5.24 -6.34 8.12
N LEU A 159 4.53 -6.38 9.23
CA LEU A 159 3.80 -5.25 9.79
C LEU A 159 4.71 -4.45 10.71
N TRP A 160 4.68 -3.13 10.57
CA TRP A 160 5.41 -2.19 11.39
C TRP A 160 4.45 -1.46 12.33
N PRO A 161 4.72 -1.44 13.64
CA PRO A 161 3.97 -0.59 14.54
C PRO A 161 4.21 0.87 14.12
N ASP A 162 3.14 1.60 13.87
CA ASP A 162 3.15 3.06 13.75
C ASP A 162 2.62 3.57 15.09
N GLU A 163 3.52 3.87 16.03
CA GLU A 163 3.19 4.17 17.42
C GLU A 163 2.18 5.32 17.52
N LYS A 164 0.94 4.99 17.92
CA LYS A 164 -0.12 5.99 18.16
C LYS A 164 -0.15 6.48 19.60
N TYR A 165 0.51 5.76 20.51
CA TYR A 165 0.59 6.09 21.92
C TYR A 165 2.00 5.74 22.44
N TYR A 166 2.68 6.72 23.03
CA TYR A 166 3.80 6.48 23.94
C TYR A 166 3.25 5.98 25.28
N ILE A 167 2.67 4.78 25.28
CA ILE A 167 2.45 4.08 26.55
C ILE A 167 3.72 3.25 26.72
N ASP A 168 4.66 3.82 27.49
CA ASP A 168 5.73 3.04 28.07
C ASP A 168 5.09 1.93 28.94
N GLU A 169 5.41 0.67 28.67
CA GLU A 169 5.22 -0.39 29.68
C GLU A 169 6.24 -0.26 30.81
#